data_AF-A0A9W6ZNW8-F1
#
_entry.id   AF-A0A9W6ZNW8-F1
#
_cell.length_a   1.000
_cell.length_b   1.000
_cell.length_c   1.000
_cell.angle_alpha   90.00
_cell.angle_beta   90.00
_cell.angle_gamma   90.00
#
_symmetry.space_group_name_H-M   'P 1'
#
loop_
_entity.id
_entity.type
_entity.pdbx_description
1 polymer ?
#
loop_
_entity_poly.entity_id
_entity_poly.type
_entity_poly.pdbx_seq_one_letter_code
_entity_poly.pdbx_strand_id
1 'polypeptide(L)'
;MELRNSEGDGAFNEGRVKFTVALPVVAVKDLVLNLDCDLRHKILEHYQLETDDQSFTEKNNASLQRRVLYSARKMPFPLKRRDYMVEQFNTETLDGSGHIIASRSIYDEELFSLTKSKKKGCVRADVLMKGYLLRPSVKTVGSTDITYIACLSHGSKLEEFLSKKGLKKGLKTVVREMRFLEEKKMSRRNLVRVWK
;
A
#
# COMPACT_ATOMS: atom_id res chain seq x y z
N MET A 1 2.07 13.59 10.00
CA MET A 1 2.21 13.32 8.54
C MET A 1 3.31 14.23 8.05
N GLU A 2 4.30 13.65 7.38
CA GLU A 2 5.49 14.32 6.88
C GLU A 2 5.52 14.18 5.36
N LEU A 3 5.94 15.22 4.66
CA LEU A 3 6.18 15.21 3.22
C LEU A 3 7.61 15.69 2.99
N ARG A 4 8.35 15.00 2.13
CA ARG A 4 9.75 15.31 1.81
C ARG A 4 9.99 15.19 0.32
N ASN A 5 11.07 15.82 -0.14
CA ASN A 5 11.70 15.46 -1.39
C ASN A 5 12.81 14.45 -1.07
N SER A 6 12.82 13.30 -1.74
CA SER A 6 13.85 12.26 -1.55
C SER A 6 15.22 12.65 -2.12
N GLU A 7 15.29 13.59 -3.07
CA GLU A 7 16.50 14.05 -3.77
C GLU A 7 17.10 15.32 -3.14
N GLY A 8 16.49 15.87 -2.10
CA GLY A 8 17.00 17.04 -1.37
C GLY A 8 16.63 18.40 -1.97
N ASP A 9 16.47 18.50 -3.30
CA ASP A 9 16.05 19.74 -3.98
C ASP A 9 15.00 19.45 -5.09
N GLY A 10 13.86 20.15 -5.08
CA GLY A 10 12.71 19.90 -5.99
C GLY A 10 11.41 19.39 -5.34
N ALA A 11 10.60 18.65 -6.09
CA ALA A 11 9.25 18.18 -5.76
C ALA A 11 9.11 17.33 -4.49
N PHE A 12 7.97 17.47 -3.79
CA PHE A 12 7.56 16.47 -2.81
C PHE A 12 7.14 15.17 -3.52
N ASN A 13 7.99 14.16 -3.45
CA ASN A 13 7.74 12.82 -3.99
C ASN A 13 7.61 11.75 -2.88
N GLU A 14 8.04 12.06 -1.65
CA GLU A 14 7.97 11.18 -0.48
C GLU A 14 6.97 11.69 0.57
N GLY A 15 6.19 10.77 1.12
CA GLY A 15 5.23 11.03 2.16
C GLY A 15 5.21 9.94 3.21
N ARG A 16 5.15 10.34 4.48
CA ARG A 16 5.08 9.45 5.63
C ARG A 16 3.91 9.79 6.52
N VAL A 17 3.19 8.78 7.00
CA VAL A 17 2.16 8.94 8.03
C VAL A 17 2.32 7.86 9.09
N LYS A 18 2.18 8.28 10.36
CA LYS A 18 2.11 7.41 11.52
C LYS A 18 0.74 7.55 12.15
N PHE A 19 0.13 6.44 12.51
CA PHE A 19 -1.18 6.40 13.17
C PHE A 19 -1.37 5.03 13.84
N THR A 20 -2.35 4.94 14.73
CA THR A 20 -2.71 3.72 15.45
C THR A 20 -4.15 3.34 15.10
N VAL A 21 -4.45 2.05 15.05
CA VAL A 21 -5.80 1.49 14.87
C VAL A 21 -6.07 0.39 15.89
N ALA A 22 -7.31 0.28 16.39
CA ALA A 22 -7.72 -0.74 17.35
C ALA A 22 -7.99 -2.11 16.69
N LEU A 23 -7.01 -2.59 15.91
CA LEU A 23 -7.00 -3.91 15.30
C LEU A 23 -5.65 -4.59 15.58
N PRO A 24 -5.62 -5.93 15.77
CA PRO A 24 -4.37 -6.66 15.96
C PRO A 24 -3.55 -6.68 14.67
N VAL A 25 -2.22 -6.83 14.79
CA VAL A 25 -1.26 -6.74 13.68
C VAL A 25 -1.64 -7.67 12.53
N VAL A 26 -2.02 -8.91 12.83
CA VAL A 26 -2.42 -9.90 11.82
C VAL A 26 -3.61 -9.40 11.00
N ALA A 27 -4.63 -8.84 11.64
CA ALA A 27 -5.78 -8.30 10.94
C ALA A 27 -5.40 -7.11 10.05
N VAL A 28 -4.48 -6.26 10.49
CA VAL A 28 -4.00 -5.14 9.66
C VAL A 28 -3.14 -5.66 8.51
N LYS A 29 -2.30 -6.67 8.73
CA LYS A 29 -1.49 -7.32 7.70
C LYS A 29 -2.36 -7.88 6.59
N ASP A 30 -3.36 -8.69 6.92
CA ASP A 30 -4.26 -9.30 5.95
C ASP A 30 -5.01 -8.24 5.13
N LEU A 31 -5.36 -7.12 5.77
CA LEU A 31 -5.96 -5.98 5.09
C LEU A 31 -4.97 -5.24 4.18
N VAL A 32 -3.71 -5.06 4.59
CA VAL A 32 -2.71 -4.40 3.74
C VAL A 32 -2.36 -5.28 2.55
N LEU A 33 -2.16 -6.58 2.79
CA LEU A 33 -1.90 -7.56 1.75
C LEU A 33 -3.11 -7.68 0.83
N ASN A 34 -4.33 -7.90 1.32
CA ASN A 34 -5.52 -7.97 0.45
C ASN A 34 -5.32 -9.04 -0.64
N LEU A 35 -5.04 -10.25 -0.18
CA LEU A 35 -4.69 -11.41 -1.00
C LEU A 35 -5.77 -11.70 -2.05
N ASP A 36 -7.04 -11.54 -1.69
CA ASP A 36 -8.20 -11.71 -2.58
C ASP A 36 -8.34 -10.60 -3.65
N CYS A 37 -7.43 -9.63 -3.67
CA CYS A 37 -7.43 -8.52 -4.63
C CYS A 37 -8.72 -7.69 -4.65
N ASP A 38 -9.45 -7.63 -3.53
CA ASP A 38 -10.63 -6.77 -3.35
C ASP A 38 -10.43 -5.35 -3.90
N LEU A 39 -11.43 -4.87 -4.64
CA LEU A 39 -11.45 -3.52 -5.19
C LEU A 39 -11.71 -2.50 -4.07
N ARG A 40 -10.73 -1.62 -3.85
CA ARG A 40 -10.88 -0.49 -2.92
C ARG A 40 -11.35 0.77 -3.64
N HIS A 41 -11.65 1.80 -2.85
CA HIS A 41 -12.10 3.08 -3.37
C HIS A 41 -11.15 3.62 -4.46
N LYS A 42 -11.70 3.92 -5.65
CA LYS A 42 -11.00 4.40 -6.86
C LYS A 42 -10.08 3.39 -7.55
N ILE A 43 -9.99 2.16 -7.06
CA ILE A 43 -9.36 1.07 -7.79
C ILE A 43 -10.39 0.52 -8.78
N LEU A 44 -10.02 0.49 -10.06
CA LEU A 44 -10.86 0.01 -11.16
C LEU A 44 -10.61 -1.47 -11.44
N GLU A 45 -9.35 -1.88 -11.33
CA GLU A 45 -8.90 -3.26 -11.52
C GLU A 45 -7.81 -3.54 -10.49
N HIS A 46 -7.78 -4.75 -9.97
CA HIS A 46 -6.74 -5.25 -9.07
C HIS A 46 -6.68 -6.76 -9.20
N TYR A 47 -5.52 -7.31 -9.52
CA TYR A 47 -5.31 -8.75 -9.58
C TYR A 47 -3.84 -9.10 -9.39
N GLN A 48 -3.62 -10.34 -8.95
CA GLN A 48 -2.31 -10.93 -8.77
C GLN A 48 -1.86 -11.60 -10.07
N LEU A 49 -0.62 -11.36 -10.46
CA LEU A 49 -0.01 -11.91 -11.68
C LEU A 49 0.87 -13.11 -11.37
N GLU A 50 1.59 -13.07 -10.24
CA GLU A 50 2.59 -14.06 -9.88
C GLU A 50 2.75 -14.14 -8.35
N THR A 51 3.20 -15.27 -7.84
CA THR A 51 3.56 -15.46 -6.43
C THR A 51 4.77 -16.36 -6.33
N ASP A 52 5.76 -15.87 -5.59
CA ASP A 52 6.96 -16.61 -5.23
C ASP A 52 7.02 -16.66 -3.70
N ASP A 53 6.77 -17.85 -3.15
CA ASP A 53 7.10 -18.13 -1.75
C ASP A 53 8.54 -18.65 -1.69
N GLN A 54 9.50 -17.73 -1.71
CA GLN A 54 10.90 -18.07 -1.46
C GLN A 54 11.16 -18.01 0.05
N SER A 55 11.13 -19.17 0.71
CA SER A 55 11.76 -19.32 2.02
C SER A 55 13.27 -19.19 1.83
N PHE A 56 13.81 -17.97 1.92
CA PHE A 56 15.25 -17.79 2.00
C PHE A 56 15.73 -18.36 3.35
N THR A 57 16.15 -19.63 3.35
CA THR A 57 16.96 -20.22 4.41
C THR A 57 18.38 -19.71 4.31
N GLU A 58 18.59 -18.40 4.50
CA GLU A 58 19.92 -17.85 4.73
C GLU A 58 19.94 -17.07 6.05
N LYS A 59 20.40 -17.78 7.08
CA LYS A 59 20.87 -17.31 8.40
C LYS A 59 19.93 -16.53 9.31
N ASN A 60 18.80 -16.02 8.81
CA ASN A 60 17.76 -15.37 9.60
C ASN A 60 16.42 -16.03 9.23
N ASN A 61 15.74 -16.64 10.20
CA ASN A 61 14.51 -17.44 10.07
C ASN A 61 13.26 -16.67 9.54
N ALA A 62 13.43 -15.61 8.75
CA ALA A 62 12.34 -14.80 8.21
C ALA A 62 11.97 -15.28 6.81
N SER A 63 10.77 -15.85 6.66
CA SER A 63 10.19 -16.17 5.35
C SER A 63 9.84 -14.87 4.61
N LEU A 64 10.41 -14.68 3.41
CA LEU A 64 10.08 -13.57 2.54
C LEU A 64 9.02 -14.02 1.52
N GLN A 65 7.84 -13.41 1.58
CA GLN A 65 6.80 -13.67 0.59
C GLN A 65 6.87 -12.59 -0.48
N ARG A 66 7.01 -12.98 -1.76
CA ARG A 66 7.01 -12.07 -2.92
C ARG A 66 5.79 -12.35 -3.78
N ARG A 67 5.18 -11.29 -4.31
CA ARG A 67 4.13 -11.42 -5.33
C ARG A 67 4.10 -10.23 -6.27
N VAL A 68 3.59 -10.43 -7.48
CA VAL A 68 3.40 -9.38 -8.47
C VAL A 68 1.93 -9.01 -8.57
N LEU A 69 1.63 -7.73 -8.50
CA LEU A 69 0.28 -7.18 -8.52
C LEU A 69 0.13 -6.17 -9.65
N TYR A 70 -1.01 -6.22 -10.31
CA TYR A 70 -1.48 -5.16 -11.19
C TYR A 70 -2.63 -4.41 -10.52
N SER A 71 -2.62 -3.08 -10.59
CA SER A 71 -3.79 -2.28 -10.23
C SER A 71 -3.98 -1.08 -11.13
N ALA A 72 -5.23 -0.75 -11.44
CA ALA A 72 -5.60 0.45 -12.19
C ALA A 72 -6.44 1.39 -11.30
N ARG A 73 -6.19 2.69 -11.38
CA ARG A 73 -6.83 3.72 -10.56
C ARG A 73 -7.45 4.84 -11.38
N LYS A 74 -8.61 5.29 -10.93
CA LYS A 74 -9.27 6.49 -11.44
C LYS A 74 -8.56 7.74 -10.92
N MET A 75 -8.20 8.63 -11.83
CA MET A 75 -7.65 9.95 -11.53
C MET A 75 -8.72 11.04 -11.68
N PRO A 76 -8.59 12.18 -10.98
CA PRO A 76 -9.50 13.30 -11.16
C PRO A 76 -9.31 13.93 -12.57
N PHE A 77 -10.41 14.32 -13.21
CA PHE A 77 -10.38 15.02 -14.50
C PHE A 77 -9.55 16.32 -14.40
N PRO A 78 -8.68 16.65 -15.37
CA PRO A 78 -8.50 16.01 -16.68
C PRO A 78 -7.42 14.91 -16.74
N LEU A 79 -6.92 14.42 -15.60
CA LEU A 79 -5.86 13.42 -15.60
C LEU A 79 -6.34 12.06 -16.12
N LYS A 80 -5.53 11.45 -16.99
CA LYS A 80 -5.73 10.06 -17.44
C LYS A 80 -5.62 9.09 -16.27
N ARG A 81 -6.30 7.94 -16.40
CA ARG A 81 -6.19 6.81 -15.46
C ARG A 81 -4.73 6.39 -15.33
N ARG A 82 -4.37 5.89 -14.15
CA ARG A 82 -3.01 5.37 -13.90
C ARG A 82 -3.10 3.90 -13.56
N ASP A 83 -2.20 3.11 -14.13
CA ASP A 83 -2.00 1.74 -13.69
C ASP A 83 -0.61 1.56 -13.09
N TYR A 84 -0.50 0.50 -12.30
CA TYR A 84 0.67 0.17 -11.50
C TYR A 84 0.89 -1.33 -11.64
N MET A 85 2.11 -1.71 -11.96
CA MET A 85 2.58 -3.09 -11.83
C MET A 85 3.68 -3.08 -10.79
N VAL A 86 3.44 -3.75 -9.67
CA VAL A 86 4.32 -3.71 -8.52
C VAL A 86 4.64 -5.11 -8.06
N GLU A 87 5.88 -5.34 -7.66
CA GLU A 87 6.18 -6.45 -6.78
C GLU A 87 5.99 -6.01 -5.33
N GLN A 88 5.43 -6.90 -4.52
CA GLN A 88 5.18 -6.69 -3.11
C GLN A 88 5.87 -7.78 -2.31
N PHE A 89 6.59 -7.33 -1.28
CA PHE A 89 7.30 -8.16 -0.32
C PHE A 89 6.62 -8.08 1.04
N ASN A 90 6.57 -9.19 1.75
CA ASN A 90 6.12 -9.27 3.13
C ASN A 90 7.11 -10.09 3.95
N THR A 91 7.51 -9.57 5.10
CA THR A 91 8.38 -10.25 6.05
C THR A 91 8.10 -9.81 7.47
N GLU A 92 8.51 -10.60 8.45
CA GLU A 92 8.48 -10.24 9.86
C GLU A 92 9.62 -9.27 10.20
N THR A 93 9.42 -8.45 11.24
CA THR A 93 10.51 -7.66 11.81
C THR A 93 11.52 -8.58 12.49
N LEU A 94 12.78 -8.15 12.57
CA LEU A 94 13.85 -8.93 13.23
C LEU A 94 13.55 -9.29 14.69
N ASP A 95 12.77 -8.44 15.37
CA ASP A 95 12.32 -8.65 16.75
C ASP A 95 11.08 -9.58 16.84
N GLY A 96 10.58 -10.09 15.72
CA GLY A 96 9.39 -10.95 15.62
C GLY A 96 8.06 -10.27 16.00
N SER A 97 8.10 -8.99 16.39
CA SER A 97 6.94 -8.31 16.97
C SER A 97 5.95 -7.82 15.92
N GLY A 98 6.37 -7.65 14.67
CA GLY A 98 5.60 -6.95 13.65
C GLY A 98 5.91 -7.41 12.22
N HIS A 99 5.41 -6.64 11.25
CA HIS A 99 5.60 -6.94 9.83
C HIS A 99 6.04 -5.73 9.03
N ILE A 100 6.85 -5.99 8.02
CA ILE A 100 7.24 -5.05 6.98
C ILE A 100 6.61 -5.52 5.68
N ILE A 101 5.80 -4.67 5.08
CA ILE A 101 5.24 -4.88 3.75
C ILE A 101 5.80 -3.78 2.85
N ALA A 102 6.56 -4.13 1.82
CA ALA A 102 7.16 -3.19 0.90
C ALA A 102 6.68 -3.47 -0.53
N SER A 103 6.66 -2.46 -1.38
CA SER A 103 6.31 -2.62 -2.79
C SER A 103 7.07 -1.60 -3.63
N ARG A 104 7.47 -2.02 -4.82
CA ARG A 104 8.08 -1.16 -5.84
C ARG A 104 7.56 -1.52 -7.22
N SER A 105 7.62 -0.57 -8.15
CA SER A 105 7.28 -0.82 -9.54
C SER A 105 8.23 -1.84 -10.17
N ILE A 106 7.67 -2.67 -11.03
CA ILE A 106 8.43 -3.54 -11.93
C ILE A 106 8.00 -3.30 -13.38
N TYR A 107 8.88 -3.66 -14.29
CA TYR A 107 8.67 -3.60 -15.73
C TYR A 107 8.93 -4.98 -16.31
N ASP A 108 7.88 -5.56 -16.86
CA ASP A 108 7.89 -6.89 -17.43
C ASP A 108 6.87 -6.91 -18.59
N GLU A 109 7.41 -6.98 -19.80
CA GLU A 109 6.60 -6.92 -21.03
C GLU A 109 5.81 -8.22 -21.27
N GLU A 110 6.25 -9.34 -20.69
CA GLU A 110 5.57 -10.63 -20.79
C GLU A 110 4.37 -10.68 -19.84
N LEU A 111 4.54 -10.25 -18.59
CA LEU A 111 3.47 -10.20 -17.60
C LEU A 111 2.42 -9.12 -17.94
N PHE A 112 2.87 -7.87 -18.15
CA PHE A 112 1.99 -6.77 -18.53
C PHE A 112 2.71 -5.60 -19.19
N SER A 113 2.76 -5.64 -20.52
CA SER A 113 3.33 -4.61 -21.38
C SER A 113 2.78 -3.19 -21.18
N LEU A 114 3.64 -2.20 -21.46
CA LEU A 114 3.24 -0.80 -21.56
C LEU A 114 2.24 -0.55 -22.68
N THR A 115 2.31 -1.33 -23.76
CA THR A 115 1.33 -1.27 -24.86
C THR A 115 -0.06 -1.69 -24.39
N LYS A 116 -0.17 -2.74 -23.56
CA LYS A 116 -1.44 -3.17 -22.97
C LYS A 116 -2.02 -2.11 -22.03
N SER A 117 -1.17 -1.45 -21.22
CA SER A 117 -1.56 -0.30 -20.38
C SER A 117 -2.16 0.84 -21.20
N LYS A 118 -1.47 1.25 -22.28
CA LYS A 118 -1.93 2.32 -23.18
C LYS A 118 -3.25 1.96 -23.88
N LYS A 119 -3.40 0.72 -24.36
CA LYS A 119 -4.66 0.23 -24.96
C LYS A 119 -5.84 0.30 -23.98
N LYS A 120 -5.58 0.10 -22.68
CA LYS A 120 -6.57 0.30 -21.60
C LYS A 120 -6.82 1.78 -21.23
N GLY A 121 -6.24 2.72 -21.96
CA GLY A 121 -6.37 4.16 -21.68
C GLY A 121 -5.68 4.59 -20.38
N CYS A 122 -4.74 3.79 -19.88
CA CYS A 122 -3.97 4.09 -18.69
C CYS A 122 -2.60 4.67 -19.06
N VAL A 123 -2.03 5.43 -18.14
CA VAL A 123 -0.61 5.79 -18.16
C VAL A 123 0.06 5.07 -16.99
N ARG A 124 1.07 4.23 -17.27
CA ARG A 124 1.85 3.55 -16.25
C ARG A 124 2.49 4.55 -15.30
N ALA A 125 2.38 4.31 -14.01
CA ALA A 125 2.97 5.12 -12.97
C ALA A 125 4.05 4.36 -12.20
N ASP A 126 5.03 5.11 -11.71
CA ASP A 126 6.19 4.59 -10.99
C ASP A 126 6.06 4.75 -9.48
N VAL A 127 6.07 3.61 -8.81
CA VAL A 127 6.22 3.49 -7.36
C VAL A 127 7.69 3.20 -7.09
N LEU A 128 8.45 4.24 -6.72
CA LEU A 128 9.85 4.05 -6.31
C LEU A 128 9.90 3.18 -5.06
N MET A 129 9.03 3.49 -4.09
CA MET A 129 8.86 2.69 -2.90
C MET A 129 7.50 2.97 -2.27
N LYS A 130 6.84 1.94 -1.77
CA LYS A 130 5.71 2.06 -0.86
C LYS A 130 5.87 1.01 0.22
N GLY A 131 5.62 1.36 1.48
CA GLY A 131 5.72 0.36 2.53
C GLY A 131 4.92 0.67 3.78
N TYR A 132 4.63 -0.41 4.49
CA TYR A 132 4.02 -0.42 5.82
C TYR A 132 4.98 -1.09 6.78
N LEU A 133 5.18 -0.45 7.93
CA LEU A 133 5.70 -1.08 9.13
C LEU A 133 4.54 -1.17 10.11
N LEU A 134 4.18 -2.40 10.47
CA LEU A 134 3.10 -2.73 11.39
C LEU A 134 3.72 -3.25 12.68
N ARG A 135 3.39 -2.62 13.81
CA ARG A 135 3.85 -3.05 15.14
C ARG A 135 2.70 -3.07 16.14
N PRO A 136 2.72 -3.97 17.13
CA PRO A 136 1.81 -3.91 18.26
C PRO A 136 1.96 -2.56 18.95
N SER A 137 0.84 -1.92 19.31
CA SER A 137 0.90 -0.67 20.04
C SER A 137 1.33 -0.93 21.47
N VAL A 138 2.40 -0.27 21.90
CA VAL A 138 2.85 -0.31 23.31
C VAL A 138 1.83 0.35 24.23
N LYS A 139 1.05 1.30 23.70
CA LYS A 139 0.11 2.11 24.49
C LYS A 139 -1.25 1.45 24.66
N THR A 140 -1.68 0.66 23.69
CA THR A 140 -3.04 0.11 23.63
C THR A 140 -3.01 -1.35 23.23
N VAL A 141 -3.35 -2.24 24.16
CA VAL A 141 -3.40 -3.68 23.93
C VAL A 141 -4.37 -4.00 22.80
N GLY A 142 -3.97 -4.92 21.90
CA GLY A 142 -4.78 -5.32 20.74
C GLY A 142 -4.86 -4.29 19.62
N SER A 143 -4.11 -3.19 19.71
CA SER A 143 -3.99 -2.16 18.66
C SER A 143 -2.67 -2.29 17.90
N THR A 144 -2.64 -1.71 16.69
CA THR A 144 -1.46 -1.70 15.82
C THR A 144 -1.02 -0.27 15.55
N ASP A 145 0.26 0.02 15.83
CA ASP A 145 0.95 1.21 15.37
C ASP A 145 1.43 0.99 13.93
N ILE A 146 1.01 1.88 13.04
CA ILE A 146 1.26 1.80 11.61
C ILE A 146 2.16 2.98 11.21
N THR A 147 3.28 2.67 10.58
CA THR A 147 4.05 3.66 9.79
C THR A 147 3.89 3.31 8.32
N TYR A 148 3.31 4.23 7.55
CA TYR A 148 3.19 4.10 6.10
C TYR A 148 4.09 5.13 5.41
N ILE A 149 4.84 4.68 4.41
CA ILE A 149 5.71 5.51 3.56
C ILE A 149 5.33 5.27 2.10
N ALA A 150 5.31 6.33 1.30
CA ALA A 150 5.18 6.25 -0.14
C ALA A 150 6.12 7.27 -0.80
N CYS A 151 6.91 6.79 -1.74
CA CYS A 151 7.75 7.53 -2.66
C CYS A 151 7.32 7.21 -4.09
N LEU A 152 6.85 8.23 -4.81
CA LEU A 152 6.23 8.07 -6.12
C LEU A 152 6.91 9.00 -7.14
N SER A 153 7.36 8.43 -8.25
CA SER A 153 7.87 9.24 -9.36
C SER A 153 6.70 9.68 -10.24
N HIS A 154 6.60 11.00 -10.44
CA HIS A 154 5.60 11.62 -11.29
C HIS A 154 6.38 12.23 -12.46
N GLY A 155 6.50 11.50 -13.57
CA GLY A 155 7.43 11.76 -14.67
C GLY A 155 7.26 13.07 -15.47
N SER A 156 6.71 14.16 -14.90
CA SER A 156 6.72 15.50 -15.53
C SER A 156 6.50 16.67 -14.54
N LYS A 157 6.97 17.88 -14.90
CA LYS A 157 6.89 19.12 -14.10
C LYS A 157 5.46 19.62 -13.78
N LEU A 158 4.48 19.38 -14.66
CA LEU A 158 3.07 19.73 -14.37
C LEU A 158 2.46 18.78 -13.31
N GLU A 159 3.01 17.57 -13.20
CA GLU A 159 2.62 16.59 -12.19
C GLU A 159 3.22 16.90 -10.81
N GLU A 160 4.16 17.85 -10.70
CA GLU A 160 4.83 18.26 -9.47
C GLU A 160 3.91 19.00 -8.48
N PHE A 161 3.09 19.91 -8.99
CA PHE A 161 2.08 20.58 -8.16
C PHE A 161 0.96 19.60 -7.73
N LEU A 162 0.67 18.63 -8.61
CA LEU A 162 -0.31 17.59 -8.36
C LEU A 162 0.25 16.48 -7.46
N SER A 163 1.57 16.28 -7.40
CA SER A 163 2.23 15.23 -6.61
C SER A 163 2.07 15.53 -5.12
N LYS A 164 2.29 16.77 -4.66
CA LYS A 164 2.10 17.13 -3.24
C LYS A 164 0.64 16.92 -2.78
N LYS A 165 -0.33 17.42 -3.55
CA LYS A 165 -1.76 17.25 -3.24
C LYS A 165 -2.20 15.78 -3.37
N GLY A 166 -1.74 15.09 -4.40
CA GLY A 166 -2.01 13.69 -4.68
C GLY A 166 -1.46 12.77 -3.59
N LEU A 167 -0.19 12.95 -3.22
CA LEU A 167 0.50 12.23 -2.16
C LEU A 167 -0.16 12.46 -0.81
N LYS A 168 -0.42 13.73 -0.43
CA LYS A 168 -1.16 14.07 0.79
C LYS A 168 -2.55 13.39 0.82
N LYS A 169 -3.27 13.39 -0.31
CA LYS A 169 -4.58 12.73 -0.44
C LYS A 169 -4.46 11.21 -0.37
N GLY A 170 -3.42 10.64 -0.94
CA GLY A 170 -3.09 9.21 -0.86
C GLY A 170 -2.85 8.77 0.58
N LEU A 171 -1.99 9.48 1.31
CA LEU A 171 -1.73 9.23 2.73
C LEU A 171 -3.02 9.31 3.57
N LYS A 172 -3.83 10.35 3.35
CA LYS A 172 -5.14 10.49 4.02
C LYS A 172 -6.12 9.37 3.68
N THR A 173 -6.09 8.88 2.44
CA THR A 173 -6.92 7.75 2.01
C THR A 173 -6.54 6.49 2.76
N VAL A 174 -5.24 6.20 2.89
CA VAL A 174 -4.76 5.03 3.65
C VAL A 174 -5.23 5.07 5.11
N VAL A 175 -5.09 6.22 5.78
CA VAL A 175 -5.58 6.38 7.16
C VAL A 175 -7.10 6.16 7.24
N ARG A 176 -7.85 6.71 6.29
CA ARG A 176 -9.32 6.59 6.27
C ARG A 176 -9.78 5.16 6.00
N GLU A 177 -9.17 4.46 5.06
CA GLU A 177 -9.48 3.05 4.78
C GLU A 177 -9.29 2.19 6.02
N MET A 178 -8.18 2.39 6.75
CA MET A 178 -7.91 1.63 7.97
C MET A 178 -8.91 1.94 9.08
N ARG A 179 -9.28 3.21 9.28
CA ARG A 179 -10.30 3.61 10.29
C ARG A 179 -11.70 3.12 9.95
N PHE A 180 -12.10 3.20 8.68
CA PHE A 180 -13.40 2.69 8.25
C PHE A 180 -13.53 1.17 8.50
N LEU A 181 -12.43 0.44 8.33
CA LEU A 181 -12.40 -1.01 8.57
C LEU A 181 -12.44 -1.35 10.07
N GLU A 182 -11.77 -0.55 10.91
CA GLU A 182 -11.89 -0.60 12.36
C GLU A 182 -13.35 -0.42 12.79
N GLU A 183 -14.02 0.62 12.30
CA GLU A 183 -15.45 0.89 12.56
C GLU A 183 -16.35 -0.27 12.12
N LYS A 184 -16.13 -0.84 10.92
CA LYS A 184 -16.91 -1.97 10.40
C LYS A 184 -16.74 -3.24 11.24
N LYS A 185 -15.51 -3.55 11.69
CA LYS A 185 -15.26 -4.71 12.57
C LYS A 185 -15.84 -4.50 13.97
N MET A 186 -15.76 -3.28 14.52
CA MET A 186 -16.35 -2.95 15.82
C MET A 186 -17.89 -3.01 15.78
N SER A 187 -18.51 -2.51 14.71
CA SER A 187 -19.96 -2.58 14.51
C SER A 187 -20.47 -4.03 14.46
N ARG A 188 -19.76 -4.93 13.76
CA ARG A 188 -20.09 -6.38 13.73
C ARG A 188 -19.96 -7.03 15.11
N ARG A 189 -18.97 -6.65 15.92
CA ARG A 189 -18.83 -7.18 17.30
C ARG A 189 -19.95 -6.70 18.23
N ASN A 190 -20.42 -5.47 18.07
CA ASN A 190 -21.53 -4.94 18.85
C ASN A 190 -22.86 -5.61 18.48
N LEU A 191 -23.08 -5.91 17.20
CA LEU A 191 -24.24 -6.69 16.78
C LEU A 191 -24.26 -8.10 17.41
N VAL A 192 -23.12 -8.77 17.55
CA VAL A 192 -23.07 -10.10 18.21
C VAL A 192 -23.30 -10.03 19.73
N ARG A 193 -23.01 -8.89 20.37
CA ARG A 193 -23.24 -8.70 21.81
C ARG A 193 -24.68 -8.35 22.18
N VAL A 194 -25.49 -7.86 21.25
CA VAL A 194 -26.91 -7.53 21.48
C VAL A 194 -27.82 -8.77 21.39
N TRP A 195 -27.29 -9.89 20.90
CA TRP A 195 -28.01 -11.17 20.75
C TRP A 195 -27.52 -12.25 21.72
N LYS A 196 -27.21 -11.87 22.96
CA LYS A 196 -26.96 -12.81 24.08
C LYS A 196 -27.80 -12.43 25.29
#